data_AF-A0A937DZQ0-F1
#
_entry.id   AF-A0A937DZQ0-F1
#
_cell.length_a   1.000
_cell.length_b   1.000
_cell.length_c   1.000
_cell.angle_alpha   90.00
_cell.angle_beta   90.00
_cell.angle_gamma   90.00
#
_symmetry.space_group_name_H-M   'P 1'
#
loop_
_entity.id
_entity.type
_entity.pdbx_description
1 polymer ?
#
loop_
_entity_poly.entity_id
_entity_poly.type
_entity_poly.pdbx_seq_one_letter_code
_entity_poly.pdbx_strand_id
1 'polypeptide(L)'
;MTRKILLAAGLISLVAGGLSSCRTDVDIAGNYKETTIVYGLLNQYDTVQYIRIQKAFLVNDNVLDYTKVPDSIYYKPEDLNVRIEKLNPTNNQVIQTIPCFPTTISKDSGTFAGGNQLMYRTNVALDSSKTYKLRITNLKTGKEISGTTSLVSGLKVKQPGTGTVVWNSPSRKGYDIKWSPASNGYIYQMQIVFHWVNEDIISGATSKDSVIWSFAPIQRSGSAEIVYNIPQNNFYRFVQEQLEPAPGIRRKIGLLDFRFYVGTEALDQYISINKPSTGLIQEKPLYTNMENALGIFSARGRFEKKGVPMSSAAMDTLVLGPFTGDLGFKKP
;
A
#
# COMPACT_ATOMS: atom_id res chain seq x y z
N MET A 1 -79.70 -71.31 10.46
CA MET A 1 -79.32 -69.91 10.79
C MET A 1 -77.85 -69.73 10.40
N THR A 2 -77.59 -68.72 9.54
CA THR A 2 -76.40 -67.82 9.46
C THR A 2 -74.98 -68.40 9.68
N ARG A 3 -73.92 -68.03 8.95
CA ARG A 3 -73.64 -67.23 7.74
C ARG A 3 -72.13 -67.42 7.45
N LYS A 4 -71.72 -67.10 6.23
CA LYS A 4 -70.39 -67.27 5.61
C LYS A 4 -69.35 -66.17 5.97
N ILE A 5 -68.10 -66.45 5.54
CA ILE A 5 -66.97 -65.56 5.11
C ILE A 5 -65.93 -65.22 6.20
N LEU A 6 -64.67 -65.74 6.21
CA LEU A 6 -63.46 -65.60 5.33
C LEU A 6 -62.77 -64.22 5.37
N LEU A 7 -61.49 -64.17 5.80
CA LEU A 7 -60.39 -63.47 5.11
C LEU A 7 -59.05 -63.56 5.88
N ALA A 8 -57.97 -63.69 5.11
CA ALA A 8 -56.57 -63.91 5.49
C ALA A 8 -55.71 -62.66 5.21
N ALA A 9 -54.50 -62.58 5.80
CA ALA A 9 -53.23 -62.23 5.13
C ALA A 9 -52.16 -61.68 6.11
N GLY A 10 -50.88 -62.00 5.86
CA GLY A 10 -49.73 -61.21 6.36
C GLY A 10 -48.41 -61.97 6.47
N LEU A 11 -47.70 -62.19 5.34
CA LEU A 11 -46.32 -62.68 5.30
C LEU A 11 -45.38 -61.47 5.09
N ILE A 12 -44.42 -61.25 5.99
CA ILE A 12 -43.43 -60.15 5.91
C ILE A 12 -42.20 -60.66 5.16
N SER A 13 -41.86 -60.01 4.04
CA SER A 13 -40.64 -60.29 3.25
C SER A 13 -39.56 -59.25 3.56
N LEU A 14 -38.37 -59.73 3.92
CA LEU A 14 -37.19 -58.96 4.31
C LEU A 14 -36.43 -58.51 3.05
N VAL A 15 -36.47 -57.21 2.71
CA VAL A 15 -35.69 -56.64 1.60
C VAL A 15 -34.35 -56.13 2.13
N ALA A 16 -33.27 -56.83 1.79
CA ALA A 16 -31.90 -56.41 1.99
C ALA A 16 -31.51 -55.35 0.95
N GLY A 17 -31.50 -54.07 1.35
CA GLY A 17 -30.98 -52.97 0.53
C GLY A 17 -29.47 -52.85 0.67
N GLY A 18 -28.75 -53.07 -0.43
CA GLY A 18 -27.29 -52.91 -0.51
C GLY A 18 -26.84 -51.49 -0.20
N LEU A 19 -25.77 -51.39 0.59
CA LEU A 19 -25.05 -50.15 0.85
C LEU A 19 -24.24 -49.78 -0.40
N SER A 20 -24.85 -49.04 -1.32
CA SER A 20 -24.11 -48.27 -2.33
C SER A 20 -23.46 -47.09 -1.62
N SER A 21 -22.18 -47.24 -1.27
CA SER A 21 -21.32 -46.11 -0.89
C SER A 21 -21.16 -45.22 -2.13
N CYS A 22 -21.98 -44.17 -2.22
CA CYS A 22 -21.71 -43.05 -3.11
C CYS A 22 -20.45 -42.35 -2.58
N ARG A 23 -19.30 -42.64 -3.20
CA ARG A 23 -18.09 -41.85 -3.00
C ARG A 23 -18.34 -40.48 -3.62
N THR A 24 -18.63 -39.48 -2.80
CA THR A 24 -18.61 -38.09 -3.24
C THR A 24 -17.16 -37.62 -3.25
N ASP A 25 -16.40 -38.06 -4.25
CA ASP A 25 -15.18 -37.35 -4.62
C ASP A 25 -15.65 -36.06 -5.30
N VAL A 26 -15.95 -35.05 -4.47
CA VAL A 26 -16.15 -33.68 -4.93
C VAL A 26 -14.79 -33.21 -5.38
N ASP A 27 -14.59 -33.10 -6.69
CA ASP A 27 -13.39 -32.49 -7.25
C ASP A 27 -13.47 -30.98 -6.96
N ILE A 28 -12.92 -30.56 -5.82
CA ILE A 28 -12.93 -29.15 -5.37
C ILE A 28 -12.09 -28.28 -6.32
N ALA A 29 -11.17 -28.87 -7.07
CA ALA A 29 -10.45 -28.21 -8.16
C ALA A 29 -11.15 -28.50 -9.50
N GLY A 30 -11.88 -27.51 -10.02
CA GLY A 30 -12.11 -27.47 -11.46
C GLY A 30 -10.77 -27.48 -12.23
N ASN A 31 -10.83 -27.74 -13.54
CA ASN A 31 -9.65 -27.73 -14.44
C ASN A 31 -8.64 -26.64 -14.05
N TYR A 32 -7.40 -27.06 -13.74
CA TYR A 32 -6.31 -26.17 -13.31
C TYR A 32 -6.27 -24.90 -14.17
N LYS A 33 -6.62 -23.76 -13.57
CA LYS A 33 -6.59 -22.46 -14.24
C LYS A 33 -5.45 -21.63 -13.67
N GLU A 34 -4.30 -21.69 -14.33
CA GLU A 34 -3.14 -20.86 -14.02
C GLU A 34 -3.54 -19.37 -14.08
N THR A 35 -3.60 -18.74 -12.91
CA THR A 35 -3.98 -17.33 -12.80
C THR A 35 -2.77 -16.50 -12.42
N THR A 36 -2.30 -15.66 -13.33
CA THR A 36 -1.18 -14.75 -13.08
C THR A 36 -1.63 -13.60 -12.18
N ILE A 37 -0.84 -13.26 -11.17
CA ILE A 37 -1.04 -12.10 -10.31
C ILE A 37 0.12 -11.12 -10.55
N VAL A 38 -0.21 -9.87 -10.88
CA VAL A 38 0.75 -8.82 -11.20
C VAL A 38 0.64 -7.67 -10.20
N TYR A 39 1.77 -7.20 -9.71
CA TYR A 39 1.87 -5.96 -8.92
C TYR A 39 2.92 -5.05 -9.52
N GLY A 40 2.55 -3.85 -9.94
CA GLY A 40 3.49 -2.82 -10.34
C GLY A 40 2.96 -1.44 -9.92
N LEU A 41 3.75 -0.71 -9.15
CA LEU A 41 3.44 0.65 -8.73
C LEU A 41 4.55 1.58 -9.20
N LEU A 42 4.36 2.19 -10.36
CA LEU A 42 5.34 3.11 -10.93
C LEU A 42 5.48 4.35 -10.06
N ASN A 43 6.72 4.78 -9.84
CA ASN A 43 7.04 6.00 -9.12
C ASN A 43 8.17 6.74 -9.82
N GLN A 44 7.87 7.86 -10.46
CA GLN A 44 8.85 8.65 -11.20
C GLN A 44 9.99 9.23 -10.35
N TYR A 45 9.82 9.28 -9.03
CA TYR A 45 10.84 9.77 -8.11
C TYR A 45 11.84 8.67 -7.69
N ASP A 46 11.58 7.41 -8.05
CA ASP A 46 12.48 6.28 -7.79
C ASP A 46 13.36 6.03 -9.02
N THR A 47 14.64 5.70 -8.78
CA THR A 47 15.60 5.38 -9.86
C THR A 47 15.37 4.00 -10.48
N VAL A 48 14.64 3.12 -9.80
CA VAL A 48 14.34 1.76 -10.24
C VAL A 48 12.86 1.47 -10.03
N GLN A 49 12.22 0.92 -11.05
CA GLN A 49 10.85 0.45 -11.02
C GLN A 49 10.84 -1.06 -10.85
N TYR A 50 9.91 -1.58 -10.06
CA TYR A 50 9.76 -3.02 -9.81
C TYR A 50 8.36 -3.50 -10.15
N ILE A 51 8.29 -4.67 -10.77
CA ILE A 51 7.08 -5.39 -11.09
C ILE A 51 7.21 -6.79 -10.48
N ARG A 52 6.24 -7.19 -9.66
CA ARG A 52 6.13 -8.55 -9.13
C ARG A 52 5.14 -9.32 -9.97
N ILE A 53 5.54 -10.51 -10.43
CA ILE A 53 4.70 -11.40 -11.23
C ILE A 53 4.71 -12.77 -10.55
N GLN A 54 3.53 -13.28 -10.23
CA GLN A 54 3.34 -14.54 -9.52
C GLN A 54 2.27 -15.39 -10.19
N LYS A 55 2.25 -16.67 -9.85
CA LYS A 55 1.19 -17.62 -10.20
C LYS A 55 0.32 -17.84 -8.96
N ALA A 56 -1.00 -17.75 -9.13
CA ALA A 56 -1.96 -18.29 -8.18
C ALA A 56 -2.21 -19.76 -8.52
N PHE A 57 -2.22 -20.60 -7.50
CA PHE A 57 -2.57 -22.01 -7.59
C PHE A 57 -3.79 -22.24 -6.69
N LEU A 58 -4.80 -22.93 -7.21
CA LEU A 58 -5.75 -23.65 -6.38
C LEU A 58 -5.06 -24.95 -5.99
N VAL A 59 -4.89 -25.17 -4.69
CA VAL A 59 -4.36 -26.42 -4.16
C VAL A 59 -5.47 -27.06 -3.35
N ASN A 60 -5.73 -28.35 -3.61
CA ASN A 60 -6.73 -29.13 -2.86
C ASN A 60 -6.25 -29.50 -1.44
N ASP A 61 -4.96 -29.27 -1.15
CA ASP A 61 -4.29 -29.60 0.11
C ASP A 61 -3.93 -28.34 0.93
N ASN A 62 -3.31 -28.55 2.10
CA ASN A 62 -2.89 -27.48 3.01
C ASN A 62 -1.89 -26.49 2.35
N VAL A 63 -2.32 -25.23 2.21
CA VAL A 63 -1.59 -24.13 1.55
C VAL A 63 -0.19 -23.86 2.14
N LEU A 64 0.05 -24.30 3.38
CA LEU A 64 1.32 -24.12 4.09
C LEU A 64 2.48 -24.98 3.56
N ASP A 65 2.19 -26.06 2.85
CA ASP A 65 3.23 -26.95 2.30
C ASP A 65 3.77 -26.45 0.96
N TYR A 66 2.94 -25.73 0.18
CA TYR A 66 3.30 -25.20 -1.14
C TYR A 66 3.90 -23.78 -1.09
N THR A 67 3.68 -23.05 0.02
CA THR A 67 4.21 -21.68 0.21
C THR A 67 5.71 -21.63 0.53
N LYS A 68 6.36 -22.79 0.72
CA LYS A 68 7.80 -22.90 1.02
C LYS A 68 8.69 -23.17 -0.21
N VAL A 69 8.11 -23.42 -1.38
CA VAL A 69 8.86 -23.69 -2.63
C VAL A 69 8.74 -22.50 -3.59
N PRO A 70 9.81 -21.71 -3.82
CA PRO A 70 9.77 -20.53 -4.69
C PRO A 70 9.33 -20.81 -6.14
N ASP A 71 9.68 -21.98 -6.68
CA ASP A 71 9.33 -22.41 -8.05
C ASP A 71 7.81 -22.62 -8.23
N SER A 72 7.10 -22.86 -7.12
CA SER A 72 5.64 -22.96 -7.07
C SER A 72 4.96 -21.60 -6.89
N ILE A 73 5.69 -20.48 -6.90
CA ILE A 73 5.12 -19.14 -6.74
C ILE A 73 5.43 -18.26 -7.96
N TYR A 74 6.61 -18.45 -8.55
CA TYR A 74 7.11 -17.61 -9.64
C TYR A 74 7.15 -18.33 -10.99
N TYR A 75 7.11 -17.56 -12.06
CA TYR A 75 7.52 -18.03 -13.38
C TYR A 75 9.04 -18.15 -13.44
N LYS A 76 9.55 -19.10 -14.23
CA LYS A 76 10.97 -19.06 -14.58
C LYS A 76 11.23 -17.79 -15.39
N PRO A 77 12.29 -17.03 -15.10
CA PRO A 77 12.54 -15.76 -15.79
C PRO A 77 12.59 -15.88 -17.32
N GLU A 78 13.11 -16.99 -17.84
CA GLU A 78 13.19 -17.30 -19.27
C GLU A 78 11.82 -17.57 -19.93
N ASP A 79 10.77 -17.82 -19.14
CA ASP A 79 9.42 -18.09 -19.66
C ASP A 79 8.62 -16.80 -19.91
N LEU A 80 9.08 -15.65 -19.41
CA LEU A 80 8.36 -14.38 -19.50
C LEU A 80 9.15 -13.32 -20.25
N ASN A 81 8.51 -12.69 -21.23
CA ASN A 81 8.94 -11.41 -21.77
C ASN A 81 8.17 -10.28 -21.08
N VAL A 82 8.87 -9.48 -20.27
CA VAL A 82 8.28 -8.37 -19.49
C VAL A 82 8.80 -7.04 -20.01
N ARG A 83 7.89 -6.17 -20.43
CA ARG A 83 8.22 -4.84 -20.96
C ARG A 83 7.19 -3.79 -20.56
N ILE A 84 7.64 -2.55 -20.45
CA ILE A 84 6.78 -1.37 -20.30
C ILE A 84 6.83 -0.58 -21.61
N GLU A 85 5.68 -0.24 -22.16
CA GLU A 85 5.54 0.67 -23.30
C GLU A 85 5.23 2.08 -22.79
N LYS A 86 6.09 3.03 -23.14
CA LYS A 86 5.85 4.48 -22.97
C LYS A 86 4.96 4.93 -24.12
N LEU A 87 3.76 5.40 -23.80
CA LEU A 87 2.73 5.78 -24.76
C LEU A 87 2.55 7.30 -24.84
N ASN A 88 2.21 7.78 -26.03
CA ASN A 88 1.63 9.11 -26.17
C ASN A 88 0.21 9.11 -25.57
N PRO A 89 -0.10 10.00 -24.62
CA PRO A 89 -1.40 9.98 -23.94
C PRO A 89 -2.59 10.35 -24.84
N THR A 90 -2.36 10.98 -26.00
CA THR A 90 -3.44 11.45 -26.90
C THR A 90 -3.85 10.39 -27.90
N ASN A 91 -2.90 9.66 -28.50
CA ASN A 91 -3.17 8.71 -29.58
C ASN A 91 -2.74 7.25 -29.26
N ASN A 92 -2.27 6.99 -28.03
CA ASN A 92 -1.78 5.69 -27.57
C ASN A 92 -0.63 5.08 -28.40
N GLN A 93 0.05 5.88 -29.23
CA GLN A 93 1.19 5.42 -30.00
C GLN A 93 2.35 5.06 -29.05
N VAL A 94 2.97 3.90 -29.30
CA VAL A 94 4.18 3.48 -28.58
C VAL A 94 5.33 4.38 -28.99
N ILE A 95 5.87 5.13 -28.03
CA ILE A 95 7.04 6.00 -28.18
C ILE A 95 8.31 5.21 -27.93
N GLN A 96 8.30 4.36 -26.90
CA GLN A 96 9.46 3.58 -26.48
C GLN A 96 9.00 2.29 -25.81
N THR A 97 9.70 1.19 -26.07
CA THR A 97 9.57 -0.07 -25.34
C THR A 97 10.74 -0.23 -24.39
N ILE A 98 10.45 -0.48 -23.12
CA ILE A 98 11.40 -0.55 -22.02
C ILE A 98 11.41 -1.99 -21.48
N PRO A 99 12.49 -2.77 -21.68
CA PRO A 99 12.58 -4.12 -21.11
C PRO A 99 12.67 -4.07 -19.59
N CYS A 100 12.09 -5.07 -18.92
CA CYS A 100 12.19 -5.27 -17.48
C CYS A 100 12.91 -6.60 -17.21
N PHE A 101 14.02 -6.55 -16.49
CA PHE A 101 14.90 -7.71 -16.26
C PHE A 101 14.66 -8.33 -14.89
N PRO A 102 14.76 -9.67 -14.76
CA PRO A 102 14.59 -10.35 -13.48
C PRO A 102 15.65 -9.91 -12.47
N THR A 103 15.26 -9.82 -11.21
CA THR A 103 16.11 -9.52 -10.06
C THR A 103 15.51 -10.13 -8.81
N THR A 104 16.34 -10.41 -7.82
CA THR A 104 15.89 -10.86 -6.50
C THR A 104 16.04 -9.75 -5.47
N ILE A 105 15.03 -9.54 -4.64
CA ILE A 105 15.07 -8.60 -3.51
C ILE A 105 14.84 -9.38 -2.22
N SER A 106 15.69 -9.18 -1.22
CA SER A 106 15.49 -9.76 0.10
C SER A 106 14.29 -9.10 0.78
N LYS A 107 13.39 -9.91 1.35
CA LYS A 107 12.32 -9.40 2.19
C LYS A 107 12.88 -8.98 3.55
N ASP A 108 12.28 -7.95 4.15
CA ASP A 108 12.40 -7.73 5.59
C ASP A 108 11.86 -8.95 6.36
N SER A 109 12.43 -9.24 7.52
CA SER A 109 12.02 -10.37 8.37
C SER A 109 10.56 -10.22 8.84
N GLY A 110 9.74 -11.27 8.65
CA GLY A 110 8.34 -11.32 9.09
C GLY A 110 7.73 -12.73 9.02
N THR A 111 6.49 -12.89 9.50
CA THR A 111 5.80 -14.17 9.74
C THR A 111 5.52 -15.02 8.48
N PHE A 112 5.72 -14.48 7.28
CA PHE A 112 5.62 -15.22 6.02
C PHE A 112 7.00 -15.40 5.39
N ALA A 113 7.45 -16.65 5.30
CA ALA A 113 8.70 -17.14 4.71
C ALA A 113 9.69 -16.03 4.28
N GLY A 114 10.68 -15.82 5.15
CA GLY A 114 11.93 -15.14 4.78
C GLY A 114 12.54 -15.81 3.56
N GLY A 115 12.84 -14.99 2.55
CA GLY A 115 13.33 -15.46 1.26
C GLY A 115 13.32 -14.35 0.23
N ASN A 116 14.21 -14.47 -0.76
CA ASN A 116 14.29 -13.53 -1.87
C ASN A 116 13.00 -13.57 -2.71
N GLN A 117 12.46 -12.40 -3.06
CA GLN A 117 11.35 -12.26 -4.00
C GLN A 117 11.89 -12.04 -5.40
N LEU A 118 11.42 -12.84 -6.37
CA LEU A 118 11.66 -12.56 -7.78
C LEU A 118 10.80 -11.36 -8.20
N MET A 119 11.47 -10.37 -8.79
CA MET A 119 10.91 -9.14 -9.32
C MET A 119 11.47 -8.92 -10.73
N TYR A 120 10.78 -8.12 -11.52
CA TYR A 120 11.27 -7.60 -12.79
C TYR A 120 11.50 -6.10 -12.64
N ARG A 121 12.66 -5.60 -13.07
CA ARG A 121 13.05 -4.21 -12.86
C ARG A 121 13.49 -3.50 -14.13
N THR A 122 13.29 -2.19 -14.13
CA THR A 122 13.90 -1.27 -15.08
C THR A 122 14.40 -0.03 -14.34
N ASN A 123 15.46 0.58 -14.86
CA ASN A 123 16.06 1.81 -14.34
C ASN A 123 15.88 3.00 -15.31
N VAL A 124 15.00 2.87 -16.29
CA VAL A 124 14.69 3.96 -17.21
C VAL A 124 13.89 5.04 -16.47
N ALA A 125 14.36 6.29 -16.59
CA ALA A 125 13.65 7.44 -16.04
C ALA A 125 12.26 7.58 -16.66
N LEU A 126 11.26 7.75 -15.79
CA LEU A 126 9.88 7.94 -16.20
C LEU A 126 9.57 9.41 -16.47
N ASP A 127 8.55 9.65 -17.29
CA ASP A 127 8.13 10.97 -17.78
C ASP A 127 6.65 11.15 -17.44
N SER A 128 6.36 12.09 -16.54
CA SER A 128 4.99 12.33 -16.06
C SER A 128 4.01 12.81 -17.13
N SER A 129 4.49 13.26 -18.28
CA SER A 129 3.61 13.67 -19.39
C SER A 129 3.06 12.49 -20.20
N LYS A 130 3.44 11.25 -19.85
CA LYS A 130 3.15 10.05 -20.62
C LYS A 130 2.36 9.01 -19.85
N THR A 131 1.76 8.12 -20.61
CA THR A 131 1.05 6.94 -20.11
C THR A 131 1.93 5.72 -20.30
N TYR A 132 1.82 4.74 -19.40
CA TYR A 132 2.66 3.55 -19.39
C TYR A 132 1.79 2.31 -19.44
N LYS A 133 2.12 1.39 -20.34
CA LYS A 133 1.46 0.09 -20.46
C LYS A 133 2.45 -1.04 -20.16
N LEU A 134 2.18 -1.80 -19.10
CA LEU A 134 2.87 -3.06 -18.84
C LEU A 134 2.37 -4.11 -19.83
N ARG A 135 3.30 -4.84 -20.45
CA ARG A 135 3.02 -6.05 -21.23
C ARG A 135 3.88 -7.19 -20.71
N ILE A 136 3.22 -8.31 -20.48
CA ILE A 136 3.84 -9.57 -20.10
C ILE A 136 3.37 -10.62 -21.10
N THR A 137 4.31 -11.26 -21.79
CA THR A 137 4.03 -12.38 -22.69
C THR A 137 4.63 -13.63 -22.10
N ASN A 138 3.80 -14.65 -21.85
CA ASN A 138 4.28 -15.98 -21.53
C ASN A 138 4.74 -16.66 -22.82
N LEU A 139 6.04 -16.93 -22.93
CA LEU A 139 6.67 -17.45 -24.14
C LEU A 139 6.34 -18.92 -24.42
N LYS A 140 5.86 -19.67 -23.41
CA LYS A 140 5.42 -21.06 -23.55
C LYS A 140 3.98 -21.19 -24.02
N THR A 141 3.09 -20.35 -23.49
CA THR A 141 1.64 -20.44 -23.76
C THR A 141 1.15 -19.42 -24.78
N GLY A 142 1.94 -18.40 -25.10
CA GLY A 142 1.54 -17.27 -25.93
C GLY A 142 0.59 -16.29 -25.22
N LYS A 143 0.25 -16.52 -23.95
CA LYS A 143 -0.67 -15.67 -23.17
C LYS A 143 -0.09 -14.26 -23.01
N GLU A 144 -0.88 -13.26 -23.40
CA GLU A 144 -0.55 -11.84 -23.18
C GLU A 144 -1.36 -11.26 -22.01
N ILE A 145 -0.65 -10.56 -21.13
CA ILE A 145 -1.19 -9.84 -19.98
C ILE A 145 -0.80 -8.37 -20.10
N SER A 146 -1.74 -7.48 -19.81
CA SER A 146 -1.49 -6.05 -19.95
C SER A 146 -2.17 -5.21 -18.89
N GLY A 147 -1.60 -4.06 -18.55
CA GLY A 147 -2.18 -3.09 -17.63
C GLY A 147 -1.64 -1.70 -17.93
N THR A 148 -2.45 -0.66 -17.76
CA THR A 148 -2.10 0.71 -18.17
C THR A 148 -2.26 1.68 -16.99
N THR A 149 -1.33 2.62 -16.85
CA THR A 149 -1.39 3.66 -15.82
C THR A 149 -0.74 4.96 -16.28
N SER A 150 -1.19 6.07 -15.70
CA SER A 150 -0.56 7.39 -15.85
C SER A 150 0.09 7.79 -14.53
N LEU A 151 1.24 8.45 -14.61
CA LEU A 151 2.02 8.77 -13.41
C LEU A 151 1.39 9.89 -12.58
N VAL A 152 1.69 9.87 -11.28
CA VAL A 152 1.28 10.93 -10.36
C VAL A 152 2.31 12.05 -10.35
N SER A 153 1.92 13.28 -10.66
CA SER A 153 2.85 14.41 -10.81
C SER A 153 2.27 15.75 -10.37
N GLY A 154 3.14 16.73 -10.13
CA GLY A 154 2.73 18.14 -10.05
C GLY A 154 2.01 18.55 -8.76
N LEU A 155 2.12 17.79 -7.66
CA LEU A 155 1.66 18.29 -6.36
C LEU A 155 2.43 19.55 -5.98
N LYS A 156 1.71 20.59 -5.56
CA LYS A 156 2.30 21.85 -5.11
C LYS A 156 1.81 22.17 -3.70
N VAL A 157 2.73 22.14 -2.74
CA VAL A 157 2.45 22.55 -1.36
C VAL A 157 2.41 24.08 -1.31
N LYS A 158 1.24 24.63 -0.96
CA LYS A 158 1.06 26.08 -0.78
C LYS A 158 1.29 26.50 0.68
N GLN A 159 0.86 25.66 1.62
CA GLN A 159 1.09 25.85 3.05
C GLN A 159 1.59 24.53 3.68
N PRO A 160 2.73 24.50 4.39
CA PRO A 160 3.60 25.64 4.70
C PRO A 160 4.21 26.30 3.47
N GLY A 161 4.24 27.63 3.47
CA GLY A 161 4.82 28.47 2.43
C GLY A 161 6.33 28.63 2.63
N THR A 162 6.88 29.82 2.41
CA THR A 162 8.28 30.15 2.74
C THR A 162 8.45 30.61 4.20
N GLY A 163 7.35 30.82 4.93
CA GLY A 163 7.35 31.23 6.32
C GLY A 163 7.52 30.07 7.31
N THR A 164 7.21 30.37 8.57
CA THR A 164 7.27 29.41 9.67
C THR A 164 5.93 28.71 9.89
N VAL A 165 5.98 27.52 10.49
CA VAL A 165 4.78 26.84 10.99
C VAL A 165 4.40 27.42 12.35
N VAL A 166 3.13 27.79 12.50
CA VAL A 166 2.57 28.38 13.72
C VAL A 166 1.49 27.45 14.27
N TRP A 167 1.88 26.55 15.17
CA TRP A 167 0.93 25.60 15.78
C TRP A 167 -0.02 26.26 16.80
N ASN A 168 0.40 27.38 17.38
CA ASN A 168 -0.33 28.14 18.39
C ASN A 168 -0.93 29.42 17.80
N SER A 169 -1.77 29.28 16.78
CA SER A 169 -2.51 30.41 16.21
C SER A 169 -3.32 31.16 17.29
N PRO A 170 -3.26 32.50 17.37
CA PRO A 170 -4.03 33.29 18.35
C PRO A 170 -5.54 33.04 18.29
N SER A 171 -6.04 32.67 17.11
CA SER A 171 -7.44 32.30 16.88
C SER A 171 -7.83 30.91 17.43
N ARG A 172 -6.89 30.17 18.01
CA ARG A 172 -7.02 28.80 18.51
C ARG A 172 -7.45 27.74 17.48
N LYS A 173 -7.37 28.06 16.18
CA LYS A 173 -7.78 27.17 15.08
C LYS A 173 -6.71 26.16 14.64
N GLY A 174 -5.50 26.21 15.22
CA GLY A 174 -4.38 25.39 14.77
C GLY A 174 -3.72 25.90 13.48
N TYR A 175 -3.21 24.97 12.66
CA TYR A 175 -2.45 25.28 11.45
C TYR A 175 -2.98 24.49 10.24
N ASP A 176 -3.32 25.22 9.17
CA ASP A 176 -3.72 24.59 7.91
C ASP A 176 -2.50 24.19 7.08
N ILE A 177 -2.55 22.98 6.54
CA ILE A 177 -1.66 22.52 5.48
C ILE A 177 -2.46 22.51 4.20
N LYS A 178 -1.92 23.12 3.16
CA LYS A 178 -2.64 23.38 1.91
C LYS A 178 -1.81 22.94 0.72
N TRP A 179 -2.40 22.17 -0.17
CA TRP A 179 -1.75 21.79 -1.42
C TRP A 179 -2.73 21.69 -2.58
N SER A 180 -2.24 21.98 -3.77
CA SER A 180 -2.96 21.68 -5.00
C SER A 180 -2.93 20.17 -5.27
N PRO A 181 -4.06 19.57 -5.70
CA PRO A 181 -4.10 18.17 -6.10
C PRO A 181 -3.04 17.86 -7.17
N ALA A 182 -2.44 16.67 -7.08
CA ALA A 182 -1.54 16.16 -8.10
C ALA A 182 -2.35 15.72 -9.34
N SER A 183 -1.75 15.85 -10.53
CA SER A 183 -2.23 15.17 -11.74
C SER A 183 -2.26 13.66 -11.49
N ASN A 184 -3.37 13.02 -11.86
CA ASN A 184 -3.65 11.60 -11.60
C ASN A 184 -3.62 11.18 -10.11
N GLY A 185 -3.53 12.13 -9.17
CA GLY A 185 -3.54 11.85 -7.73
C GLY A 185 -4.97 11.83 -7.17
N TYR A 186 -5.32 10.71 -6.53
CA TYR A 186 -6.65 10.45 -5.98
C TYR A 186 -6.63 10.31 -4.45
N ILE A 187 -5.75 9.48 -3.89
CA ILE A 187 -5.59 9.30 -2.45
C ILE A 187 -4.27 9.93 -1.98
N TYR A 188 -4.31 10.61 -0.84
CA TYR A 188 -3.19 11.36 -0.29
C TYR A 188 -2.95 10.92 1.15
N GLN A 189 -1.72 10.57 1.49
CA GLN A 189 -1.30 10.34 2.86
C GLN A 189 -0.17 11.31 3.20
N MET A 190 -0.37 12.10 4.23
CA MET A 190 0.62 13.07 4.70
C MET A 190 1.42 12.50 5.86
N GLN A 191 2.70 12.89 5.93
CA GLN A 191 3.51 12.75 7.13
C GLN A 191 4.22 14.07 7.44
N ILE A 192 4.42 14.34 8.73
CA ILE A 192 5.31 15.41 9.20
C ILE A 192 6.46 14.75 9.94
N VAL A 193 7.69 15.02 9.53
CA VAL A 193 8.88 14.58 10.25
C VAL A 193 9.40 15.74 11.06
N PHE A 194 9.48 15.57 12.37
CA PHE A 194 10.09 16.54 13.26
C PHE A 194 11.50 16.09 13.63
N HIS A 195 12.48 16.92 13.30
CA HIS A 195 13.90 16.66 13.58
C HIS A 195 14.39 17.47 14.78
N TRP A 196 15.32 16.91 15.54
CA TRP A 196 16.08 17.62 16.57
C TRP A 196 17.50 17.06 16.70
N VAL A 197 18.32 17.73 17.50
CA VAL A 197 19.66 17.24 17.87
C VAL A 197 19.70 17.02 19.38
N ASN A 198 19.97 15.79 19.79
CA ASN A 198 20.28 15.47 21.17
C ASN A 198 21.70 15.93 21.48
N GLU A 199 21.90 16.52 22.65
CA GLU A 199 23.18 16.96 23.17
C GLU A 199 23.32 16.45 24.61
N ASP A 200 24.32 15.61 24.85
CA ASP A 200 24.65 15.16 26.20
C ASP A 200 25.27 16.31 27.00
N ILE A 201 24.70 16.63 28.16
CA ILE A 201 25.09 17.83 28.91
C ILE A 201 26.46 17.74 29.58
N ILE A 202 27.05 16.54 29.67
CA ILE A 202 28.35 16.31 30.33
C ILE A 202 29.45 16.25 29.28
N SER A 203 29.29 15.37 28.29
CA SER A 203 30.28 15.12 27.25
C SER A 203 30.21 16.10 26.07
N GLY A 204 29.07 16.78 25.88
CA GLY A 204 28.81 17.60 24.70
C GLY A 204 28.61 16.79 23.41
N ALA A 205 28.55 15.46 23.49
CA ALA A 205 28.30 14.60 22.34
C ALA A 205 26.93 14.89 21.74
N THR A 206 26.85 14.92 20.40
CA THR A 206 25.60 15.21 19.69
C THR A 206 25.15 14.07 18.79
N SER A 207 23.84 13.88 18.69
CA SER A 207 23.22 12.95 17.75
C SER A 207 21.95 13.54 17.16
N LYS A 208 21.70 13.28 15.87
CA LYS A 208 20.47 13.71 15.18
C LYS A 208 19.39 12.67 15.39
N ASP A 209 18.16 13.13 15.59
CA ASP A 209 17.03 12.24 15.82
C ASP A 209 15.73 12.86 15.24
N SER A 210 14.71 12.04 15.05
CA SER A 210 13.45 12.47 14.46
C SER A 210 12.27 11.55 14.80
N VAL A 211 11.06 12.12 14.82
CA VAL A 211 9.80 11.38 14.89
C VAL A 211 8.95 11.65 13.65
N ILE A 212 8.21 10.63 13.20
CA ILE A 212 7.35 10.71 12.01
C ILE A 212 5.89 10.68 12.44
N TRP A 213 5.20 11.82 12.29
CA TRP A 213 3.77 11.91 12.49
C TRP A 213 3.02 11.53 11.22
N SER A 214 2.34 10.39 11.21
CA SER A 214 1.58 9.92 10.05
C SER A 214 0.09 10.21 10.20
N PHE A 215 -0.51 10.75 9.15
CA PHE A 215 -1.94 11.08 9.11
C PHE A 215 -2.73 10.02 8.35
N ALA A 216 -4.03 9.92 8.65
CA ALA A 216 -4.92 9.06 7.90
C ALA A 216 -4.98 9.49 6.42
N PRO A 217 -5.06 8.54 5.46
CA PRO A 217 -5.21 8.89 4.07
C PRO A 217 -6.53 9.64 3.83
N ILE A 218 -6.48 10.65 2.97
CA ILE A 218 -7.64 11.40 2.51
C ILE A 218 -7.82 11.23 1.01
N GLN A 219 -9.06 11.01 0.59
CA GLN A 219 -9.42 10.99 -0.82
C GLN A 219 -9.65 12.41 -1.32
N ARG A 220 -9.28 12.65 -2.57
CA ARG A 220 -9.55 13.90 -3.25
C ARG A 220 -11.06 14.06 -3.46
N SER A 221 -11.56 15.25 -3.13
CA SER A 221 -12.90 15.69 -3.51
C SER A 221 -12.81 16.90 -4.44
N GLY A 222 -13.18 16.71 -5.70
CA GLY A 222 -13.18 17.77 -6.72
C GLY A 222 -11.79 18.24 -7.17
N SER A 223 -11.73 19.40 -7.84
CA SER A 223 -10.49 20.03 -8.34
C SER A 223 -9.91 21.10 -7.42
N ALA A 224 -10.59 21.37 -6.31
CA ALA A 224 -10.19 22.41 -5.37
C ALA A 224 -8.88 22.07 -4.65
N GLU A 225 -8.29 23.10 -4.06
CA GLU A 225 -7.20 22.97 -3.10
C GLU A 225 -7.62 22.06 -1.94
N ILE A 226 -6.71 21.20 -1.51
CA ILE A 226 -6.91 20.35 -0.34
C ILE A 226 -6.38 21.11 0.88
N VAL A 227 -7.24 21.24 1.89
CA VAL A 227 -6.93 21.89 3.17
C VAL A 227 -7.04 20.85 4.27
N TYR A 228 -5.93 20.60 4.96
CA TYR A 228 -5.88 19.75 6.14
C TYR A 228 -5.53 20.60 7.36
N ASN A 229 -6.50 20.79 8.26
CA ASN A 229 -6.26 21.51 9.50
C ASN A 229 -5.65 20.58 10.55
N ILE A 230 -4.51 21.00 11.12
CA ILE A 230 -3.96 20.40 12.33
C ILE A 230 -4.43 21.25 13.52
N PRO A 231 -5.29 20.72 14.40
CA PRO A 231 -5.75 21.45 15.56
C PRO A 231 -4.61 21.88 16.47
N GLN A 232 -4.86 22.96 17.22
CA GLN A 232 -3.90 23.44 18.20
C GLN A 232 -3.54 22.34 19.20
N ASN A 233 -2.27 22.33 19.63
CA ASN A 233 -1.68 21.38 20.58
C ASN A 233 -1.50 19.94 20.10
N ASN A 234 -2.16 19.49 19.02
CA ASN A 234 -2.00 18.12 18.55
C ASN A 234 -0.55 17.78 18.23
N PHE A 235 0.23 18.73 17.70
CA PHE A 235 1.65 18.54 17.49
C PHE A 235 2.41 18.28 18.79
N TYR A 236 2.17 19.06 19.85
CA TYR A 236 2.88 18.89 21.12
C TYR A 236 2.44 17.60 21.84
N ARG A 237 1.16 17.22 21.75
CA ARG A 237 0.67 15.93 22.25
C ARG A 237 1.29 14.76 21.52
N PHE A 238 1.40 14.85 20.19
CA PHE A 238 2.12 13.85 19.41
C PHE A 238 3.57 13.73 19.90
N VAL A 239 4.29 14.84 20.07
CA VAL A 239 5.68 14.79 20.56
C VAL A 239 5.76 14.19 21.97
N GLN A 240 4.84 14.53 22.87
CA GLN A 240 4.72 13.94 24.20
C GLN A 240 4.53 12.42 24.15
N GLU A 241 3.67 11.92 23.27
CA GLU A 241 3.41 10.49 23.11
C GLU A 241 4.58 9.72 22.48
N GLN A 242 5.51 10.41 21.81
CA GLN A 242 6.63 9.77 21.13
C GLN A 242 7.93 9.76 21.94
N LEU A 243 8.05 10.61 22.97
CA LEU A 243 9.31 10.85 23.67
C LEU A 243 9.14 10.78 25.18
N GLU A 244 10.06 10.08 25.83
CA GLU A 244 10.20 10.10 27.27
C GLU A 244 11.21 11.18 27.71
N PRO A 245 11.04 11.75 28.93
CA PRO A 245 12.06 12.59 29.56
C PRO A 245 13.40 11.86 29.64
N ALA A 246 14.48 12.54 29.26
CA ALA A 246 15.84 11.99 29.25
C ALA A 246 16.76 12.88 30.07
N PRO A 247 16.92 12.61 31.38
CA PRO A 247 17.85 13.35 32.23
C PRO A 247 19.26 13.29 31.63
N GLY A 248 19.94 14.45 31.56
CA GLY A 248 21.27 14.53 30.96
C GLY A 248 21.29 14.84 29.46
N ILE A 249 20.14 14.86 28.79
CA ILE A 249 20.04 15.19 27.36
C ILE A 249 19.28 16.52 27.17
N ARG A 250 19.86 17.42 26.38
CA ARG A 250 19.16 18.60 25.84
C ARG A 250 18.82 18.38 24.38
N ARG A 251 17.60 18.72 23.98
CA ARG A 251 17.10 18.54 22.62
C ARG A 251 17.06 19.89 21.90
N LYS A 252 18.04 20.17 21.05
CA LYS A 252 18.05 21.37 20.21
C LYS A 252 17.01 21.21 19.10
N ILE A 253 15.98 22.05 19.12
CA ILE A 253 14.87 22.00 18.16
C ILE A 253 15.40 22.14 16.73
N GLY A 254 14.99 21.22 15.84
CA GLY A 254 15.32 21.25 14.42
C GLY A 254 14.13 21.68 13.56
N LEU A 255 14.18 21.27 12.29
CA LEU A 255 13.21 21.64 11.27
C LEU A 255 12.14 20.55 11.06
N LEU A 256 11.09 20.90 10.33
CA LEU A 256 10.03 20.00 9.92
C LEU A 256 10.17 19.63 8.44
N ASP A 257 9.96 18.36 8.09
CA ASP A 257 9.76 17.93 6.71
C ASP A 257 8.30 17.48 6.51
N PHE A 258 7.66 17.96 5.45
CA PHE A 258 6.30 17.59 5.08
C PHE A 258 6.36 16.62 3.89
N ARG A 259 5.92 15.38 4.09
CA ARG A 259 5.89 14.33 3.07
C ARG A 259 4.46 14.07 2.64
N PHE A 260 4.26 13.92 1.34
CA PHE A 260 2.98 13.57 0.75
C PHE A 260 3.17 12.35 -0.14
N TYR A 261 2.54 11.24 0.26
CA TYR A 261 2.38 10.06 -0.58
C TYR A 261 1.06 10.18 -1.31
N VAL A 262 1.10 9.99 -2.63
CA VAL A 262 -0.06 10.17 -3.48
C VAL A 262 -0.23 8.93 -4.34
N GLY A 263 -1.43 8.38 -4.36
CA GLY A 263 -1.80 7.23 -5.18
C GLY A 263 -2.82 7.60 -6.25
N THR A 264 -2.80 6.89 -7.37
CA THR A 264 -3.90 6.98 -8.34
C THR A 264 -5.19 6.36 -7.80
N GLU A 265 -6.31 6.59 -8.49
CA GLU A 265 -7.61 5.99 -8.15
C GLU A 265 -7.56 4.46 -8.13
N ALA A 266 -6.88 3.84 -9.10
CA ALA A 266 -6.71 2.38 -9.14
C ALA A 266 -6.04 1.83 -7.87
N LEU A 267 -5.08 2.57 -7.31
CA LEU A 267 -4.42 2.18 -6.06
C LEU A 267 -5.38 2.32 -4.87
N ASP A 268 -6.17 3.40 -4.81
CA ASP A 268 -7.19 3.57 -3.77
C ASP A 268 -8.24 2.46 -3.81
N GLN A 269 -8.79 2.15 -4.99
CA GLN A 269 -9.77 1.08 -5.19
C GLN A 269 -9.22 -0.28 -4.72
N TYR A 270 -7.99 -0.60 -5.14
CA TYR A 270 -7.32 -1.83 -4.70
C TYR A 270 -7.12 -1.88 -3.18
N ILE A 271 -6.65 -0.80 -2.56
CA ILE A 271 -6.46 -0.75 -1.10
C ILE A 271 -7.81 -0.89 -0.39
N SER A 272 -8.83 -0.14 -0.81
CA SER A 272 -10.13 -0.08 -0.14
C SER A 272 -10.87 -1.42 -0.16
N ILE A 273 -10.79 -2.16 -1.26
CA ILE A 273 -11.37 -3.50 -1.38
C ILE A 273 -10.63 -4.53 -0.50
N ASN A 274 -9.31 -4.38 -0.35
CA ASN A 274 -8.51 -5.29 0.47
C ASN A 274 -8.50 -4.95 1.97
N LYS A 275 -9.08 -3.81 2.40
CA LYS A 275 -9.22 -3.48 3.83
C LYS A 275 -10.08 -4.55 4.55
N PRO A 276 -9.73 -4.97 5.78
CA PRO A 276 -10.56 -5.89 6.56
C PRO A 276 -12.00 -5.39 6.66
N SER A 277 -12.98 -6.27 6.45
CA SER A 277 -14.40 -5.95 6.62
C SER A 277 -14.83 -6.43 7.98
N THR A 278 -15.47 -5.58 8.78
CA THR A 278 -16.03 -5.93 10.08
C THR A 278 -17.41 -6.59 10.00
N GLY A 279 -17.96 -6.77 8.80
CA GLY A 279 -19.28 -7.38 8.56
C GLY A 279 -19.22 -8.84 8.11
N LEU A 280 -20.38 -9.52 8.21
CA LEU A 280 -20.68 -10.91 7.80
C LEU A 280 -20.62 -11.16 6.28
N ILE A 281 -19.89 -10.34 5.52
CA ILE A 281 -19.79 -10.48 4.07
C ILE A 281 -18.82 -11.62 3.75
N GLN A 282 -19.35 -12.70 3.17
CA GLN A 282 -18.61 -13.93 2.83
C GLN A 282 -17.73 -13.80 1.57
N GLU A 283 -18.05 -12.91 0.63
CA GLU A 283 -17.23 -12.66 -0.56
C GLU A 283 -16.99 -11.18 -0.77
N LYS A 284 -15.71 -10.79 -0.85
CA LYS A 284 -15.31 -9.45 -1.25
C LYS A 284 -15.15 -9.40 -2.76
N PRO A 285 -15.64 -8.34 -3.43
CA PRO A 285 -15.35 -8.14 -4.85
C PRO A 285 -13.83 -8.07 -5.05
N LEU A 286 -13.32 -8.63 -6.15
CA LEU A 286 -11.91 -8.53 -6.51
C LEU A 286 -11.69 -7.31 -7.40
N TYR A 287 -10.67 -6.50 -7.09
CA TYR A 287 -10.21 -5.43 -7.99
C TYR A 287 -9.02 -5.89 -8.81
N THR A 288 -9.11 -5.70 -10.13
CA THR A 288 -7.93 -5.72 -11.01
C THR A 288 -8.09 -4.75 -12.17
N ASN A 289 -6.98 -4.10 -12.55
CA ASN A 289 -6.89 -3.34 -13.80
C ASN A 289 -5.90 -4.01 -14.79
N MET A 290 -5.71 -5.32 -14.62
CA MET A 290 -4.90 -6.16 -15.49
C MET A 290 -5.79 -6.98 -16.42
N GLU A 291 -5.54 -6.92 -17.71
CA GLU A 291 -6.14 -7.81 -18.70
C GLU A 291 -5.48 -9.20 -18.61
N ASN A 292 -6.30 -10.26 -18.59
CA ASN A 292 -5.87 -11.66 -18.51
C ASN A 292 -5.07 -12.06 -17.24
N ALA A 293 -5.10 -11.25 -16.20
CA ALA A 293 -4.45 -11.48 -14.92
C ALA A 293 -5.24 -10.84 -13.76
N LEU A 294 -4.82 -11.11 -12.53
CA LEU A 294 -5.25 -10.41 -11.34
C LEU A 294 -4.16 -9.44 -10.85
N GLY A 295 -4.52 -8.58 -9.91
CA GLY A 295 -3.61 -7.62 -9.27
C GLY A 295 -3.72 -6.22 -9.89
N ILE A 296 -2.66 -5.44 -9.76
CA ILE A 296 -2.69 -4.00 -10.05
C ILE A 296 -1.43 -3.54 -10.78
N PHE A 297 -1.61 -2.76 -11.84
CA PHE A 297 -0.58 -1.91 -12.43
C PHE A 297 -0.99 -0.45 -12.34
N SER A 298 -0.33 0.30 -11.48
CA SER A 298 -0.74 1.64 -11.08
C SER A 298 0.47 2.53 -10.85
N ALA A 299 0.26 3.77 -10.42
CA ALA A 299 1.32 4.71 -10.09
C ALA A 299 1.12 5.33 -8.70
N ARG A 300 2.25 5.76 -8.13
CA ARG A 300 2.32 6.53 -6.90
C ARG A 300 3.35 7.64 -7.05
N GLY A 301 3.27 8.64 -6.19
CA GLY A 301 4.24 9.72 -6.09
C GLY A 301 4.59 10.02 -4.64
N ARG A 302 5.83 10.43 -4.41
CA ARG A 302 6.30 10.98 -3.14
C ARG A 302 6.76 12.41 -3.36
N PHE A 303 6.12 13.34 -2.68
CA PHE A 303 6.49 14.74 -2.69
C PHE A 303 6.95 15.13 -1.30
N GLU A 304 7.96 15.98 -1.21
CA GLU A 304 8.52 16.38 0.07
C GLU A 304 8.88 17.86 0.06
N LYS A 305 8.46 18.56 1.11
CA LYS A 305 8.92 19.91 1.43
C LYS A 305 9.76 19.84 2.70
N LYS A 306 11.08 19.99 2.54
CA LYS A 306 12.05 19.84 3.63
C LYS A 306 12.37 21.16 4.30
N GLY A 307 12.87 21.08 5.53
CA GLY A 307 13.54 22.18 6.20
C GLY A 307 12.61 23.36 6.56
N VAL A 308 11.36 23.06 6.90
CA VAL A 308 10.39 24.09 7.27
C VAL A 308 10.58 24.46 8.75
N PRO A 309 10.89 25.72 9.07
CA PRO A 309 11.07 26.14 10.46
C PRO A 309 9.75 26.31 11.20
N MET A 310 9.78 26.13 12.52
CA MET A 310 8.68 26.53 13.40
C MET A 310 8.86 27.99 13.84
N SER A 311 7.75 28.66 14.16
CA SER A 311 7.81 30.02 14.69
C SER A 311 8.42 30.05 16.08
N SER A 312 8.95 31.21 16.52
CA SER A 312 9.47 31.34 17.89
C SER A 312 8.43 30.93 18.93
N ALA A 313 7.17 31.37 18.75
CA ALA A 313 6.09 31.04 19.67
C ALA A 313 5.77 29.54 19.71
N ALA A 314 5.86 28.84 18.57
CA ALA A 314 5.68 27.40 18.52
C ALA A 314 6.85 26.68 19.24
N MET A 315 8.08 27.16 19.06
CA MET A 315 9.24 26.64 19.80
C MET A 315 9.15 26.93 21.30
N ASP A 316 8.68 28.11 21.71
CA ASP A 316 8.45 28.42 23.13
C ASP A 316 7.47 27.44 23.78
N THR A 317 6.43 27.03 23.04
CA THR A 317 5.47 26.03 23.52
C THR A 317 6.09 24.63 23.59
N LEU A 318 7.03 24.27 22.71
CA LEU A 318 7.80 23.04 22.86
C LEU A 318 8.66 23.04 24.14
N VAL A 319 9.32 24.17 24.42
CA VAL A 319 10.26 24.31 25.55
C VAL A 319 9.55 24.42 26.90
N LEU A 320 8.44 25.17 26.95
CA LEU A 320 7.79 25.58 28.21
C LEU A 320 6.35 25.09 28.34
N GLY A 321 5.81 24.46 27.30
CA GLY A 321 4.41 24.05 27.26
C GLY A 321 4.11 22.86 28.16
N PRO A 322 2.83 22.67 28.53
CA PRO A 322 2.41 21.66 29.49
C PRO A 322 2.57 20.21 28.99
N PHE A 323 2.77 20.00 27.68
CA PHE A 323 2.89 18.67 27.10
C PHE A 323 4.34 18.21 26.92
N THR A 324 5.28 19.14 26.77
CA THR A 324 6.65 18.82 26.34
C THR A 324 7.74 19.53 27.14
N GLY A 325 7.37 20.32 28.16
CA GLY A 325 8.31 21.12 28.94
C GLY A 325 9.32 20.30 29.75
N ASP A 326 9.01 19.05 30.04
CA ASP A 326 9.89 18.07 30.70
C ASP A 326 10.79 17.29 29.71
N LEU A 327 10.59 17.45 28.40
CA LEU A 327 11.37 16.77 27.36
C LEU A 327 12.70 17.48 27.04
N GLY A 328 13.09 18.50 27.79
CA GLY A 328 14.43 19.11 27.68
C GLY A 328 14.72 19.80 26.35
N PHE A 329 13.69 20.27 25.64
CA PHE A 329 13.85 21.03 24.40
C PHE A 329 14.50 22.40 24.66
N LYS A 330 15.34 22.85 23.72
CA LYS A 330 15.89 24.21 23.66
C LYS A 330 15.84 24.76 22.24
N LYS A 331 15.76 26.08 22.12
CA LYS A 331 15.79 26.77 20.81
C LYS A 331 17.16 26.59 20.10
N PRO A 332 17.20 26.74 18.77
CA PRO A 332 18.42 26.64 17.97
C PRO A 332 19.54 27.62 18.37
#